data_AF-T1GJY0-F1
#
_entry.id   AF-T1GJY0-F1
#
_cell.length_a   1.000
_cell.length_b   1.000
_cell.length_c   1.000
_cell.angle_alpha   90.00
_cell.angle_beta   90.00
_cell.angle_gamma   90.00
#
_symmetry.space_group_name_H-M   'P 1'
#
loop_
_entity.id
_entity.type
_entity.pdbx_description
1 polymer ?
#
loop_
_entity_poly.entity_id
_entity_poly.type
_entity_poly.pdbx_seq_one_letter_code
_entity_poly.pdbx_strand_id
1 'polypeptide(L)'
;MRDNQVVLNWILEQKMDETIEFIERDTLNEYITTKDFLAVIFYKEEDPDTPRILRHMELIDDEASEYGIHIVKMSDRLMAKKYGYRDPPGITYFRKG
;
A
#
# COMPACT_ATOMS: atom_id res chain seq x y z
N MET A 1 30.80 -17.15 -6.69
CA MET A 1 29.48 -17.77 -6.95
C MET A 1 28.52 -17.73 -5.75
N ARG A 2 28.97 -17.40 -4.52
CA ARG A 2 28.07 -17.23 -3.34
C ARG A 2 27.63 -15.77 -3.12
N ASP A 3 28.41 -14.79 -3.58
CA ASP A 3 28.11 -13.37 -3.35
C ASP A 3 26.93 -12.81 -4.16
N ASN A 4 26.75 -13.25 -5.42
CA ASN A 4 25.67 -12.71 -6.28
C ASN A 4 24.26 -13.04 -5.78
N GLN A 5 24.07 -14.20 -5.14
CA GLN A 5 22.76 -14.56 -4.56
C GLN A 5 22.46 -13.77 -3.28
N VAL A 6 23.49 -13.47 -2.48
CA VAL A 6 23.35 -12.64 -1.27
C VAL A 6 23.04 -11.19 -1.64
N VAL A 7 23.78 -10.63 -2.61
CA VAL A 7 23.52 -9.27 -3.10
C VAL A 7 22.15 -9.18 -3.78
N LEU A 8 21.75 -10.17 -4.56
CA LEU A 8 20.41 -10.21 -5.18
C LEU A 8 19.30 -10.28 -4.13
N ASN A 9 19.44 -11.15 -3.12
CA ASN A 9 18.46 -11.25 -2.03
C ASN A 9 18.39 -9.96 -1.23
N TRP A 10 19.52 -9.33 -0.93
CA TRP A 10 19.55 -8.05 -0.25
C TRP A 10 18.89 -6.92 -1.06
N ILE A 11 19.11 -6.88 -2.39
CA ILE A 11 18.43 -5.92 -3.27
C ILE A 11 16.92 -6.18 -3.30
N LEU A 12 16.49 -7.46 -3.29
CA LEU A 12 15.08 -7.83 -3.25
C LEU A 12 14.45 -7.46 -1.90
N GLU A 13 15.13 -7.71 -0.79
CA GLU A 13 14.70 -7.36 0.57
C GLU A 13 14.59 -5.84 0.74
N GLN A 14 15.60 -5.06 0.32
CA GLN A 14 15.52 -3.59 0.34
C GLN A 14 14.35 -3.08 -0.49
N LYS A 15 14.13 -3.64 -1.68
CA LYS A 15 12.99 -3.26 -2.52
C LYS A 15 11.63 -3.65 -1.94
N MET A 16 11.57 -4.64 -1.06
CA MET A 16 10.32 -5.00 -0.37
C MET A 16 10.05 -4.03 0.78
N ASP A 17 11.10 -3.62 1.51
CA ASP A 17 11.00 -2.60 2.58
C ASP A 17 10.62 -1.20 2.05
N GLU A 18 11.05 -0.86 0.83
CA GLU A 18 10.73 0.42 0.16
C GLU A 18 9.36 0.42 -0.55
N THR A 19 8.52 -0.60 -0.36
CA THR A 19 7.20 -0.63 -1.00
C THR A 19 6.09 -0.42 0.01
N ILE A 20 5.09 0.36 -0.37
CA ILE A 20 3.83 0.52 0.37
C ILE A 20 3.31 -0.86 0.76
N GLU A 21 3.06 -1.03 2.06
CA GLU A 21 2.64 -2.30 2.65
C GLU A 21 1.34 -2.81 2.03
N PHE A 22 1.32 -4.06 1.57
CA PHE A 22 0.10 -4.75 1.17
C PHE A 22 -0.60 -5.33 2.40
N ILE A 23 -1.90 -5.06 2.56
CA ILE A 23 -2.66 -5.55 3.71
C ILE A 23 -3.93 -6.29 3.29
N GLU A 24 -4.31 -7.24 4.14
CA GLU A 24 -5.56 -7.99 4.04
C GLU A 24 -6.69 -7.34 4.85
N ARG A 25 -7.91 -7.86 4.70
CA ARG A 25 -9.12 -7.29 5.35
C ARG A 25 -9.00 -7.14 6.86
N ASP A 26 -8.43 -8.14 7.53
CA ASP A 26 -8.34 -8.16 9.00
C ASP A 26 -7.37 -7.09 9.50
N THR A 27 -6.20 -6.96 8.87
CA THR A 27 -5.22 -5.90 9.14
C THR A 27 -5.80 -4.52 8.87
N LEU A 28 -6.59 -4.35 7.81
CA LEU A 28 -7.28 -3.08 7.54
C LEU A 28 -8.21 -2.70 8.68
N ASN A 29 -9.02 -3.65 9.18
CA ASN A 29 -9.93 -3.38 10.29
C ASN A 29 -9.16 -3.04 11.57
N GLU A 30 -8.05 -3.73 11.85
CA GLU A 30 -7.15 -3.40 12.95
C GLU A 30 -6.59 -1.97 12.80
N TYR A 31 -6.04 -1.63 11.64
CA TYR A 31 -5.39 -0.33 11.40
C TYR A 31 -6.37 0.84 11.50
N ILE A 32 -7.60 0.67 11.00
CA ILE A 32 -8.67 1.68 11.18
C ILE A 32 -8.91 1.98 12.66
N THR A 33 -8.76 1.00 13.55
CA THR A 33 -8.97 1.20 14.99
C THR A 33 -7.72 1.65 15.75
N THR A 34 -6.53 1.36 15.26
CA THR A 34 -5.28 1.54 15.99
C THR A 34 -4.47 2.76 15.52
N LYS A 35 -4.55 3.12 14.24
CA LYS A 35 -3.78 4.21 13.63
C LYS A 35 -4.58 5.51 13.63
N ASP A 36 -3.92 6.62 13.93
CA ASP A 36 -4.57 7.93 13.95
C ASP A 36 -4.77 8.51 12.53
N PHE A 37 -3.82 8.23 11.64
CA PHE A 37 -3.85 8.65 10.24
C PHE A 37 -3.48 7.45 9.34
N LEU A 38 -4.43 6.98 8.54
CA LEU A 38 -4.26 5.83 7.66
C LEU A 38 -4.80 6.16 6.27
N ALA A 39 -4.00 5.96 5.23
CA ALA A 39 -4.43 6.03 3.83
C ALA A 39 -4.41 4.63 3.21
N VAL A 40 -5.48 4.24 2.54
CA VAL A 40 -5.63 2.91 1.91
C VAL A 40 -5.84 3.07 0.43
N ILE A 41 -4.90 2.57 -0.37
CA ILE A 41 -4.95 2.55 -1.82
C ILE A 41 -5.63 1.25 -2.27
N PHE A 42 -6.82 1.36 -2.83
CA PHE A 42 -7.50 0.28 -3.52
C PHE A 42 -7.06 0.23 -4.98
N TYR A 43 -6.66 -0.93 -5.47
CA TYR A 43 -6.22 -1.13 -6.86
C TYR A 43 -6.76 -2.46 -7.43
N LYS A 44 -6.63 -2.65 -8.74
CA LYS A 44 -6.91 -3.92 -9.43
C LYS A 44 -5.59 -4.55 -9.86
N GLU A 45 -5.34 -5.80 -9.53
CA GLU A 45 -4.10 -6.49 -9.90
C GLU A 45 -3.97 -6.66 -11.42
N GLU A 46 -5.09 -6.90 -12.09
CA GLU A 46 -5.18 -7.13 -13.53
C GLU A 46 -5.14 -5.85 -14.38
N ASP A 47 -5.16 -4.68 -13.74
CA ASP A 47 -5.19 -3.40 -14.47
C ASP A 47 -3.77 -3.01 -14.92
N PRO A 48 -3.55 -2.81 -16.24
CA PRO A 48 -2.23 -2.48 -16.78
C PRO A 48 -1.67 -1.15 -16.25
N ASP A 49 -2.52 -0.26 -15.74
CA ASP A 49 -2.09 1.02 -15.17
C ASP A 49 -1.67 0.92 -13.70
N THR A 50 -2.03 -0.14 -12.99
CA THR A 50 -1.71 -0.34 -11.56
C THR A 50 -0.22 -0.17 -11.25
N PRO A 51 0.74 -0.78 -11.99
CA PRO A 51 2.16 -0.62 -11.68
C PRO A 51 2.63 0.84 -11.78
N ARG A 52 2.06 1.60 -12.73
CA ARG A 52 2.36 3.02 -12.89
C ARG A 52 1.78 3.83 -11.73
N ILE A 53 0.55 3.54 -11.32
CA ILE A 53 -0.11 4.24 -10.21
C ILE A 53 0.63 3.99 -8.90
N LEU A 54 0.91 2.72 -8.58
CA LEU A 54 1.62 2.36 -7.35
C LEU A 54 3.00 3.03 -7.28
N ARG A 55 3.76 3.07 -8.39
CA ARG A 55 5.04 3.80 -8.43
C ARG A 55 4.90 5.28 -8.07
N HIS A 56 3.86 5.97 -8.54
CA HIS A 56 3.65 7.36 -8.16
C HIS A 56 3.25 7.50 -6.68
N MET A 57 2.55 6.51 -6.13
CA MET A 57 2.20 6.49 -4.71
C MET A 57 3.42 6.26 -3.82
N GLU A 58 4.38 5.41 -4.22
CA GLU A 58 5.64 5.23 -3.46
C GLU A 58 6.39 6.57 -3.30
N LEU A 59 6.42 7.42 -4.34
CA LEU A 59 7.03 8.76 -4.26
C LEU A 59 6.34 9.69 -3.26
N ILE A 60 5.07 9.41 -2.92
CA ILE A 60 4.28 10.19 -1.96
C ILE A 60 4.41 9.59 -0.56
N ASP A 61 4.56 8.27 -0.44
CA ASP A 61 4.60 7.55 0.84
C ASP A 61 5.74 8.02 1.74
N ASP A 62 6.94 8.21 1.16
CA ASP A 62 8.10 8.73 1.88
C ASP A 62 7.76 10.06 2.61
N GLU A 63 7.19 11.03 1.88
CA GLU A 63 6.81 12.33 2.44
C GLU A 63 5.61 12.20 3.40
N ALA A 64 4.62 11.37 3.07
CA ALA A 64 3.43 11.17 3.90
C ALA A 64 3.77 10.58 5.28
N SER A 65 4.80 9.73 5.33
CA SER A 65 5.31 9.13 6.56
C SER A 65 5.86 10.19 7.54
N GLU A 66 6.47 11.28 7.02
CA GLU A 66 6.96 12.41 7.84
C GLU A 66 5.81 13.14 8.54
N TYR A 67 4.61 13.12 7.96
CA TYR A 67 3.38 13.66 8.54
C TYR A 67 2.62 12.64 9.40
N GLY A 68 3.16 11.44 9.60
CA GLY A 68 2.56 10.36 10.39
C GLY A 68 1.39 9.66 9.71
N ILE A 69 1.25 9.81 8.38
CA ILE A 69 0.23 9.10 7.60
C ILE A 69 0.77 7.74 7.22
N HIS A 70 0.15 6.67 7.73
CA HIS A 70 0.48 5.30 7.31
C HIS A 70 -0.23 4.99 5.99
N ILE A 71 0.48 4.82 4.88
CA ILE A 71 -0.12 4.41 3.60
C ILE A 71 0.00 2.89 3.44
N VAL A 72 -1.08 2.26 2.99
CA VAL A 72 -1.16 0.82 2.69
C VAL A 72 -1.88 0.60 1.37
N LYS A 73 -1.66 -0.55 0.73
CA LYS A 73 -2.33 -0.96 -0.51
C LYS A 73 -3.15 -2.24 -0.33
N MET A 74 -4.27 -2.33 -1.04
CA MET A 74 -5.19 -3.47 -0.99
C MET A 74 -5.82 -3.72 -2.38
N SER A 75 -5.82 -4.98 -2.84
CA SER A 75 -6.44 -5.41 -4.10
C SER A 75 -7.85 -6.00 -3.93
N ASP A 76 -8.38 -5.99 -2.71
CA ASP A 76 -9.67 -6.58 -2.39
C ASP A 76 -10.85 -5.81 -2.99
N ARG A 77 -11.47 -6.40 -4.01
CA ARG A 77 -12.60 -5.79 -4.74
C ARG A 77 -13.85 -5.56 -3.89
N LEU A 78 -14.11 -6.40 -2.88
CA LEU A 78 -15.27 -6.23 -2.00
C LEU A 78 -15.05 -5.08 -1.03
N MET A 79 -13.84 -4.94 -0.49
CA MET A 79 -13.49 -3.82 0.38
C MET A 79 -13.43 -2.51 -0.41
N ALA A 80 -12.84 -2.51 -1.60
CA ALA A 80 -12.85 -1.35 -2.48
C ALA A 80 -14.29 -0.86 -2.74
N LYS A 81 -15.20 -1.79 -3.07
CA LYS A 81 -16.62 -1.49 -3.26
C LYS A 81 -17.30 -0.98 -1.98
N LYS A 82 -16.99 -1.55 -0.82
CA LYS A 82 -17.51 -1.11 0.50
C LYS A 82 -17.16 0.35 0.77
N TYR A 83 -15.99 0.82 0.36
CA TYR A 83 -15.55 2.20 0.51
C TYR A 83 -15.80 3.09 -0.73
N GLY A 84 -16.65 2.64 -1.66
CA GLY A 84 -17.17 3.47 -2.75
C GLY A 84 -16.50 3.27 -4.12
N TYR A 85 -15.48 2.42 -4.23
CA TYR A 85 -14.74 2.18 -5.48
C TYR A 85 -15.27 0.94 -6.19
N ARG A 86 -16.23 1.14 -7.11
CA ARG A 86 -16.75 0.07 -7.97
C ARG A 86 -15.76 -0.35 -9.06
N ASP A 87 -14.92 0.59 -9.48
CA ASP A 87 -13.85 0.39 -10.45
C ASP A 87 -12.60 1.12 -9.91
N PRO A 88 -11.73 0.44 -9.14
CA PRO A 88 -10.49 1.02 -8.65
C PRO A 88 -9.59 1.50 -9.82
N PRO A 89 -8.64 2.41 -9.60
CA PRO A 89 -8.04 2.76 -8.31
C PRO A 89 -8.86 3.74 -7.48
N GLY A 90 -8.53 3.83 -6.18
CA GLY A 90 -9.09 4.83 -5.28
C GLY A 90 -8.36 4.86 -3.95
N ILE A 91 -8.40 5.99 -3.24
CA ILE A 91 -7.71 6.16 -1.95
C ILE A 91 -8.71 6.56 -0.87
N THR A 92 -8.76 5.81 0.22
CA THR A 92 -9.53 6.20 1.41
C THR A 92 -8.60 6.68 2.49
N TYR A 93 -8.90 7.84 3.08
CA TYR A 93 -8.19 8.36 4.23
C TYR A 93 -9.05 8.23 5.48
N PHE A 94 -8.51 7.54 6.49
CA PHE A 94 -9.10 7.39 7.81
C PHE A 94 -8.35 8.31 8.77
N ARG A 95 -9.12 9.10 9.52
CA ARG A 95 -8.62 9.93 10.60
C ARG A 95 -9.36 9.58 11.88
N LYS A 96 -8.62 9.12 12.88
CA LYS A 96 -9.13 8.97 14.23
C LYS A 96 -9.07 10.33 14.92
N GLY A 97 -10.15 10.70 15.59
CA GLY A 97 -10.30 11.95 16.34
C GLY A 97 -10.71 11.66 17.77
#